data_AF-A0A7S4JL33-F1
#
_entry.id   AF-A0A7S4JL33-F1
#
_cell.length_a   1.000
_cell.length_b   1.000
_cell.length_c   1.000
_cell.angle_alpha   90.00
_cell.angle_beta   90.00
_cell.angle_gamma   90.00
#
_symmetry.space_group_name_H-M   'P 1'
#
loop_
_entity.id
_entity.type
_entity.pdbx_description
1 polymer ?
#
loop_
_entity_poly.entity_id
_entity_poly.type
_entity_poly.pdbx_seq_one_letter_code
_entity_poly.pdbx_strand_id
1 'polypeptide(L)'
;GGGPPPGVKEKDVEKLRLMLHVILVGFPGLKMQIKPLAADPVDSESKNYKVTKAVMICKWGGMITYTGECQSRIMGKWFRANMLPTSSDEELDNFMQQIRIFSNNERRVRATADLFGATLVHRGEWSADFESDDDPYLEEEEIDDLEGEAMEEKFSSMSLLKRIEKYKKESDRVVIDDGFACSLLGDSTQAKDLMEEMKETIQTRANSYNNDSEFNGKQESILLEVLPEGKHRQGANIFREALLYEYELVCELCDEIRNLELNGEGVIKFYAGESLRSVRRRWSFLKNCLYHSDTEEFDTSKVPDVYDYASYDVLHNTDLLNSLWPLYRVAKAVGSFVVLKEYGLQPIHKLQIGQLICLDLLCHIYSTLIEMPEENIISQFYFTSESHIYALLNLLCYSGLPEMEILESHAVNYLSHIVFKLYEDFSLGKEDPNRFSVEIFFSPGAHRSTFSAKTDNDVSPVYPMRPITRSPLTFQKLEAISVLRKKFSSSTSLSSST
;
A
#
# COMPACT_ATOMS: atom_id res chain seq x y z
N GLY A 1 -38.35 -24.63 0.40
CA GLY A 1 -38.20 -25.46 1.61
C GLY A 1 -37.45 -26.75 1.35
N GLY A 2 -36.27 -26.68 0.71
CA GLY A 2 -35.33 -27.80 0.68
C GLY A 2 -34.19 -27.45 1.62
N GLY A 3 -33.93 -28.30 2.63
CA GLY A 3 -32.76 -28.14 3.49
C GLY A 3 -31.46 -28.21 2.68
N PRO A 4 -30.32 -27.83 3.28
CA PRO A 4 -29.03 -27.90 2.61
C PRO A 4 -28.74 -29.34 2.12
N PRO A 5 -28.02 -29.52 0.99
CA PRO A 5 -27.62 -30.84 0.52
C PRO A 5 -26.90 -31.63 1.63
N PRO A 6 -26.97 -32.98 1.62
CA PRO A 6 -26.30 -33.80 2.63
C PRO A 6 -24.81 -33.44 2.76
N GLY A 7 -24.38 -33.09 3.97
CA GLY A 7 -22.99 -32.69 4.27
C GLY A 7 -22.69 -31.18 4.16
N VAL A 8 -23.63 -30.35 3.70
CA VAL A 8 -23.47 -28.89 3.64
C VAL A 8 -24.04 -28.24 4.90
N LYS A 9 -23.23 -27.45 5.61
CA LYS A 9 -23.70 -26.72 6.80
C LYS A 9 -24.54 -25.52 6.37
N GLU A 10 -25.62 -25.22 7.09
CA GLU A 10 -26.52 -24.10 6.79
C GLU A 10 -25.79 -22.76 6.68
N LYS A 11 -24.83 -22.52 7.57
CA LYS A 11 -23.92 -21.35 7.53
C LYS A 11 -23.14 -21.19 6.22
N ASP A 12 -22.81 -22.29 5.55
CA ASP A 12 -22.04 -22.26 4.29
C ASP A 12 -22.98 -21.87 3.13
N VAL A 13 -24.25 -22.26 3.19
CA VAL A 13 -25.29 -21.82 2.24
C VAL A 13 -25.59 -20.33 2.41
N GLU A 14 -25.65 -19.83 3.65
CA GLU A 14 -25.84 -18.39 3.92
C GLU A 14 -24.67 -17.57 3.37
N LYS A 15 -23.42 -18.01 3.58
CA LYS A 15 -22.24 -17.35 2.99
C LYS A 15 -22.32 -17.30 1.47
N LEU A 16 -22.70 -18.39 0.82
CA LEU A 16 -22.86 -18.42 -0.65
C LEU A 16 -23.98 -17.49 -1.13
N ARG A 17 -25.10 -17.41 -0.40
CA ARG A 17 -26.18 -16.45 -0.71
C ARG A 17 -25.72 -15.01 -0.58
N LEU A 18 -24.96 -14.69 0.48
CA LEU A 18 -24.38 -13.36 0.66
C LEU A 18 -23.42 -13.02 -0.47
N MET A 19 -22.53 -13.95 -0.85
CA MET A 19 -21.62 -13.75 -1.97
C MET A 19 -22.37 -13.52 -3.28
N LEU A 20 -23.41 -14.32 -3.56
CA LEU A 20 -24.25 -14.13 -4.74
C LEU A 20 -24.93 -12.76 -4.73
N HIS A 21 -25.44 -12.33 -3.58
CA HIS A 21 -26.03 -11.00 -3.42
C HIS A 21 -25.02 -9.89 -3.72
N VAL A 22 -23.83 -9.92 -3.12
CA VAL A 22 -22.75 -8.94 -3.38
C VAL A 22 -22.39 -8.88 -4.87
N ILE A 23 -22.32 -10.04 -5.53
CA ILE A 23 -22.03 -10.13 -6.97
C ILE A 23 -23.15 -9.50 -7.80
N LEU A 24 -24.41 -9.82 -7.50
CA LEU A 24 -25.57 -9.30 -8.24
C LEU A 24 -25.78 -7.80 -8.01
N VAL A 25 -25.52 -7.32 -6.80
CA VAL A 25 -25.60 -5.90 -6.44
C VAL A 25 -24.49 -5.10 -7.13
N GLY A 26 -23.34 -5.71 -7.44
CA GLY A 26 -22.28 -5.07 -8.21
C GLY A 26 -21.62 -3.92 -7.46
N PHE A 27 -21.10 -4.20 -6.26
CA PHE A 27 -20.38 -3.19 -5.48
C PHE A 27 -19.15 -2.65 -6.23
N PRO A 28 -18.89 -1.32 -6.18
CA PRO A 28 -17.63 -0.76 -6.64
C PRO A 28 -16.46 -1.51 -6.02
N GLY A 29 -15.43 -1.74 -6.81
CA GLY A 29 -14.26 -2.47 -6.30
C GLY A 29 -14.30 -3.99 -6.37
N LEU A 30 -15.42 -4.60 -6.78
CA LEU A 30 -15.61 -6.04 -6.70
C LEU A 30 -14.48 -6.81 -7.42
N LYS A 31 -13.76 -7.63 -6.65
CA LYS A 31 -12.73 -8.59 -7.05
C LYS A 31 -13.15 -9.97 -6.57
N MET A 32 -13.08 -10.93 -7.48
CA MET A 32 -13.38 -12.32 -7.21
C MET A 32 -12.18 -13.18 -7.58
N GLN A 33 -11.76 -14.02 -6.64
CA GLN A 33 -10.68 -14.96 -6.86
C GLN A 33 -11.13 -16.35 -6.40
N ILE A 34 -10.81 -17.36 -7.20
CA ILE A 34 -10.97 -18.76 -6.83
C ILE A 34 -9.59 -19.37 -6.80
N LYS A 35 -9.18 -19.88 -5.63
CA LYS A 35 -7.90 -20.57 -5.44
C LYS A 35 -8.16 -22.06 -5.19
N PRO A 36 -7.68 -22.98 -6.04
CA PRO A 36 -7.72 -24.39 -5.73
C PRO A 36 -6.85 -24.67 -4.51
N LEU A 37 -7.35 -25.49 -3.57
CA LEU A 37 -6.65 -25.91 -2.35
C LEU A 37 -6.25 -27.38 -2.37
N ALA A 38 -7.03 -28.22 -3.08
CA ALA A 38 -6.72 -29.62 -3.28
C ALA A 38 -7.27 -30.07 -4.63
N ALA A 39 -6.56 -30.96 -5.30
CA ALA A 39 -6.99 -31.57 -6.54
C ALA A 39 -6.55 -33.04 -6.59
N ASP A 40 -7.45 -33.90 -7.04
CA ASP A 40 -7.20 -35.33 -7.20
C ASP A 40 -7.02 -35.65 -8.69
N PRO A 41 -6.13 -36.58 -9.07
CA PRO A 41 -6.02 -37.02 -10.46
C PRO A 41 -7.34 -37.66 -10.92
N VAL A 42 -7.77 -37.35 -12.14
CA VAL A 42 -9.05 -37.84 -12.69
C VAL A 42 -9.02 -39.35 -12.95
N ASP A 43 -7.86 -39.88 -13.27
CA ASP A 43 -7.54 -41.30 -13.44
C ASP A 43 -6.04 -41.53 -13.12
N SER A 44 -5.61 -42.79 -13.01
CA SER A 44 -4.24 -43.14 -12.61
C SER A 44 -3.15 -42.84 -13.64
N GLU A 45 -3.50 -42.41 -14.86
CA GLU A 45 -2.56 -42.17 -15.97
C GLU A 45 -2.67 -40.79 -16.63
N SER A 46 -3.68 -39.95 -16.35
CA SER A 46 -3.81 -38.63 -16.96
C SER A 46 -3.07 -37.53 -16.19
N LYS A 47 -2.68 -36.50 -16.94
CA LYS A 47 -2.24 -35.21 -16.41
C LYS A 47 -3.41 -34.29 -16.00
N ASN A 48 -4.63 -34.80 -15.97
CA ASN A 48 -5.82 -34.00 -15.66
C ASN A 48 -6.18 -34.16 -14.18
N TYR A 49 -6.31 -33.03 -13.49
CA TYR A 49 -6.66 -32.98 -12.08
C TYR A 49 -8.05 -32.38 -11.87
N LYS A 50 -8.84 -32.99 -10.99
CA LYS A 50 -10.12 -32.49 -10.53
C LYS A 50 -9.95 -31.79 -9.19
N VAL A 51 -10.18 -30.49 -9.15
CA VAL A 51 -10.16 -29.71 -7.91
C VAL A 51 -11.24 -30.24 -6.96
N THR A 52 -10.84 -30.72 -5.79
CA THR A 52 -11.72 -31.26 -4.74
C THR A 52 -11.98 -30.29 -3.61
N LYS A 53 -11.10 -29.29 -3.46
CA LYS A 53 -11.27 -28.20 -2.50
C LYS A 53 -10.81 -26.90 -3.13
N ALA A 54 -11.57 -25.83 -2.97
CA ALA A 54 -11.21 -24.49 -3.41
C ALA A 54 -11.63 -23.47 -2.36
N VAL A 55 -10.93 -22.33 -2.34
CA VAL A 55 -11.33 -21.14 -1.60
C VAL A 55 -11.81 -20.11 -2.61
N MET A 56 -12.94 -19.47 -2.30
CA MET A 56 -13.46 -18.37 -3.08
C MET A 56 -13.37 -17.11 -2.23
N ILE A 57 -12.68 -16.11 -2.75
CA ILE A 57 -12.45 -14.83 -2.10
C ILE A 57 -13.27 -13.80 -2.89
N CYS A 58 -14.25 -13.21 -2.22
CA CYS A 58 -15.04 -12.09 -2.74
C CYS A 58 -14.68 -10.87 -1.89
N LYS A 59 -14.12 -9.85 -2.53
CA LYS A 59 -13.74 -8.58 -1.90
C LYS A 59 -14.32 -7.44 -2.72
N TRP A 60 -14.83 -6.39 -2.10
CA TRP A 60 -15.26 -5.16 -2.76
C TRP A 60 -14.59 -3.96 -2.09
N GLY A 61 -14.83 -2.76 -2.60
CA GLY A 61 -14.12 -1.56 -2.16
C GLY A 61 -12.73 -1.47 -2.80
N GLY A 62 -11.73 -0.99 -2.07
CA GLY A 62 -10.47 -0.64 -2.74
C GLY A 62 -10.60 0.63 -3.60
N MET A 63 -11.56 1.49 -3.28
CA MET A 63 -11.63 2.84 -3.84
C MET A 63 -10.60 3.74 -3.15
N ILE A 64 -10.18 4.79 -3.84
CA ILE A 64 -9.43 5.89 -3.21
C ILE A 64 -10.33 6.54 -2.15
N THR A 65 -9.76 6.98 -1.03
CA THR A 65 -10.52 7.71 -0.01
C THR A 65 -10.74 9.15 -0.44
N TYR A 66 -11.71 9.84 0.15
CA TYR A 66 -11.90 11.28 -0.07
C TYR A 66 -10.62 12.09 0.22
N THR A 67 -9.95 11.79 1.34
CA THR A 67 -8.64 12.38 1.67
C THR A 67 -7.59 12.10 0.59
N GLY A 68 -7.53 10.87 0.07
CA GLY A 68 -6.61 10.51 -1.01
C GLY A 68 -6.91 11.27 -2.30
N GLU A 69 -8.19 11.47 -2.61
CA GLU A 69 -8.63 12.29 -3.75
C GLU A 69 -8.16 13.75 -3.60
N CYS A 70 -8.44 14.40 -2.46
CA CYS A 70 -8.02 15.77 -2.19
C CYS A 70 -6.48 15.89 -2.26
N GLN A 71 -5.76 14.94 -1.65
CA GLN A 71 -4.30 14.91 -1.68
C GLN A 71 -3.73 14.79 -3.10
N SER A 72 -4.29 13.91 -3.93
CA SER A 72 -3.86 13.72 -5.32
C SER A 72 -4.01 15.01 -6.14
N ARG A 73 -5.16 15.67 -5.98
CA ARG A 73 -5.50 16.91 -6.68
C ARG A 73 -4.59 18.07 -6.26
N ILE A 74 -4.37 18.22 -4.95
CA ILE A 74 -3.48 19.25 -4.41
C ILE A 74 -2.04 19.03 -4.90
N MET A 75 -1.58 17.78 -4.96
CA MET A 75 -0.24 17.47 -5.45
C MET A 75 -0.08 17.86 -6.93
N GLY A 76 -1.07 17.57 -7.78
CA GLY A 76 -1.05 17.97 -9.19
C GLY A 76 -1.09 19.49 -9.38
N LYS A 77 -1.93 20.20 -8.61
CA LYS A 77 -1.96 21.67 -8.55
C LYS A 77 -0.60 22.24 -8.14
N TRP A 78 -0.01 21.70 -7.08
CA TRP A 78 1.29 22.15 -6.58
C TRP A 78 2.40 21.92 -7.61
N PHE A 79 2.46 20.75 -8.23
CA PHE A 79 3.44 20.47 -9.28
C PHE A 79 3.30 21.41 -10.46
N ARG A 80 2.07 21.65 -10.92
CA ARG A 80 1.82 22.62 -11.99
C ARG A 80 2.33 24.00 -11.63
N ALA A 81 1.97 24.52 -10.45
CA ALA A 81 2.37 25.86 -10.03
C ALA A 81 3.90 26.04 -9.92
N ASN A 82 4.64 24.97 -9.63
CA ASN A 82 6.09 25.00 -9.50
C ASN A 82 6.84 24.69 -10.81
N MET A 83 6.25 23.89 -11.70
CA MET A 83 6.88 23.47 -12.97
C MET A 83 6.46 24.34 -14.16
N LEU A 84 5.26 24.91 -14.13
CA LEU A 84 4.69 25.74 -15.19
C LEU A 84 4.02 26.98 -14.56
N PRO A 85 4.78 28.08 -14.35
CA PRO A 85 4.29 29.26 -13.63
C PRO A 85 3.31 30.13 -14.44
N THR A 86 3.13 29.85 -15.74
CA THR A 86 2.34 30.66 -16.68
C THR A 86 1.10 29.92 -17.19
N SER A 87 0.11 30.68 -17.65
CA SER A 87 -1.24 30.20 -17.96
C SER A 87 -1.56 30.09 -19.45
N SER A 88 -0.56 30.17 -20.34
CA SER A 88 -0.84 30.10 -21.79
C SER A 88 -1.09 28.66 -22.24
N ASP A 89 -2.10 28.48 -23.11
CA ASP A 89 -2.46 27.16 -23.65
C ASP A 89 -1.32 26.54 -24.48
N GLU A 90 -0.51 27.36 -25.15
CA GLU A 90 0.62 26.91 -25.97
C GLU A 90 1.76 26.37 -25.10
N GLU A 91 2.12 27.06 -24.02
CA GLU A 91 3.13 26.54 -23.08
C GLU A 91 2.63 25.30 -22.36
N LEU A 92 1.33 25.22 -22.05
CA LEU A 92 0.72 24.02 -21.49
C LEU A 92 0.79 22.84 -22.48
N ASP A 93 0.55 23.08 -23.76
CA ASP A 93 0.68 22.04 -24.80
C ASP A 93 2.12 21.56 -24.96
N ASN A 94 3.10 22.47 -24.92
CA ASN A 94 4.51 22.11 -24.89
C ASN A 94 4.86 21.32 -23.62
N PHE A 95 4.42 21.77 -22.45
CA PHE A 95 4.64 21.10 -21.17
C PHE A 95 4.07 19.68 -21.15
N MET A 96 2.88 19.46 -21.70
CA MET A 96 2.28 18.12 -21.83
C MET A 96 3.10 17.18 -22.71
N GLN A 97 3.79 17.69 -23.74
CA GLN A 97 4.69 16.86 -24.56
C GLN A 97 5.95 16.44 -23.81
N GLN A 98 6.31 17.18 -22.75
CA GLN A 98 7.52 16.97 -21.96
C GLN A 98 7.28 16.13 -20.70
N ILE A 99 6.04 15.70 -20.47
CA ILE A 99 5.63 14.90 -19.30
C ILE A 99 5.02 13.59 -19.72
N ARG A 100 5.37 12.53 -18.98
CA ARG A 100 4.72 11.22 -19.09
C ARG A 100 4.29 10.74 -17.71
N ILE A 101 3.06 10.24 -17.59
CA ILE A 101 2.57 9.65 -16.34
C ILE A 101 2.23 8.19 -16.62
N PHE A 102 2.93 7.25 -15.99
CA PHE A 102 2.67 5.82 -16.09
C PHE A 102 1.87 5.34 -14.88
N SER A 103 0.87 4.51 -15.11
CA SER A 103 0.10 3.83 -14.06
C SER A 103 -0.18 2.40 -14.46
N ASN A 104 -0.33 1.51 -13.48
CA ASN A 104 -0.91 0.19 -13.70
C ASN A 104 -2.45 0.22 -13.58
N ASN A 105 -3.07 -0.95 -13.72
CA ASN A 105 -4.52 -1.17 -13.60
C ASN A 105 -5.02 -1.35 -12.16
N GLU A 106 -4.17 -1.13 -11.14
CA GLU A 106 -4.63 -1.10 -9.75
C GLU A 106 -5.51 0.13 -9.55
N ARG A 107 -6.71 -0.04 -8.98
CA ARG A 107 -7.76 0.98 -9.02
C ARG A 107 -7.41 2.24 -8.24
N ARG A 108 -6.82 2.11 -7.05
CA ARG A 108 -6.42 3.26 -6.21
C ARG A 108 -5.22 3.97 -6.81
N VAL A 109 -4.27 3.23 -7.35
CA VAL A 109 -3.11 3.75 -8.07
C VAL A 109 -3.57 4.54 -9.28
N ARG A 110 -4.43 3.95 -10.11
CA ARG A 110 -4.97 4.61 -11.31
C ARG A 110 -5.79 5.84 -10.96
N ALA A 111 -6.67 5.77 -9.97
CA ALA A 111 -7.42 6.93 -9.50
C ALA A 111 -6.50 8.07 -9.02
N THR A 112 -5.43 7.73 -8.30
CA THR A 112 -4.41 8.70 -7.86
C THR A 112 -3.72 9.35 -9.06
N ALA A 113 -3.29 8.55 -10.04
CA ALA A 113 -2.66 9.02 -11.27
C ALA A 113 -3.59 9.91 -12.11
N ASP A 114 -4.87 9.53 -12.22
CA ASP A 114 -5.90 10.27 -12.95
C ASP A 114 -6.14 11.64 -12.34
N LEU A 115 -6.39 11.69 -11.02
CA LEU A 115 -6.64 12.93 -10.31
C LEU A 115 -5.41 13.86 -10.31
N PHE A 116 -4.22 13.29 -10.13
CA PHE A 116 -2.97 14.03 -10.26
C PHE A 116 -2.78 14.58 -11.68
N GLY A 117 -2.90 13.73 -12.70
CA GLY A 117 -2.71 14.08 -14.10
C GLY A 117 -3.71 15.13 -14.58
N ALA A 118 -5.00 14.93 -14.29
CA ALA A 118 -6.05 15.87 -14.66
C ALA A 118 -5.84 17.27 -14.04
N THR A 119 -5.41 17.33 -12.78
CA THR A 119 -5.12 18.62 -12.13
C THR A 119 -3.81 19.25 -12.62
N LEU A 120 -2.81 18.43 -12.96
CA LEU A 120 -1.56 18.90 -13.54
C LEU A 120 -1.79 19.62 -14.88
N VAL A 121 -2.71 19.13 -15.71
CA VAL A 121 -2.95 19.64 -17.09
C VAL A 121 -4.26 20.40 -17.30
N HIS A 122 -4.96 20.72 -16.20
CA HIS A 122 -6.27 21.36 -16.26
C HIS A 122 -6.26 22.66 -17.10
N ARG A 123 -7.29 22.90 -17.92
CA ARG A 123 -7.43 24.18 -18.63
C ARG A 123 -8.53 25.02 -17.98
N GLY A 124 -8.19 26.25 -17.61
CA GLY A 124 -9.14 27.19 -16.99
C GLY A 124 -8.80 27.56 -15.55
N GLU A 125 -9.64 28.45 -14.98
CA GLU A 125 -9.60 28.79 -13.57
C GLU A 125 -10.16 27.63 -12.74
N TRP A 126 -9.51 27.37 -11.60
CA TRP A 126 -10.04 26.45 -10.61
C TRP A 126 -11.34 27.04 -10.03
N SER A 127 -12.50 26.47 -10.36
CA SER A 127 -13.77 26.95 -9.80
C SER A 127 -13.83 26.71 -8.28
N ALA A 128 -14.61 27.50 -7.56
CA ALA A 128 -14.90 27.24 -6.14
C ALA A 128 -15.62 25.88 -5.96
N ASP A 129 -16.40 25.43 -6.95
CA ASP A 129 -16.99 24.08 -7.01
C ASP A 129 -15.92 22.98 -7.01
N PHE A 130 -14.71 23.29 -7.49
CA PHE A 130 -13.56 22.39 -7.46
C PHE A 130 -13.06 22.14 -6.02
N GLU A 131 -13.35 23.02 -5.07
CA GLU A 131 -12.99 22.88 -3.65
C GLU A 131 -14.19 22.50 -2.77
N SER A 132 -15.41 22.64 -3.28
CA SER A 132 -16.67 22.46 -2.54
C SER A 132 -17.58 21.34 -3.05
N ASP A 133 -17.14 20.49 -4.00
CA ASP A 133 -17.85 19.25 -4.35
C ASP A 133 -18.13 18.47 -3.04
N ASP A 134 -19.39 18.51 -2.60
CA ASP A 134 -19.85 18.32 -1.23
C ASP A 134 -19.24 17.12 -0.49
N ASP A 135 -19.10 17.29 0.83
CA ASP A 135 -18.84 16.18 1.75
C ASP A 135 -19.81 15.03 1.41
N PRO A 136 -19.33 13.86 0.96
CA PRO A 136 -20.20 12.75 0.57
C PRO A 136 -21.05 12.22 1.74
N TYR A 137 -20.85 12.71 2.96
CA TYR A 137 -21.57 12.32 4.17
C TYR A 137 -22.74 13.25 4.56
N LEU A 138 -23.09 14.29 3.80
CA LEU A 138 -24.05 15.33 4.24
C LEU A 138 -25.42 15.42 3.54
N GLU A 139 -25.90 14.38 2.86
CA GLU A 139 -27.33 14.26 2.53
C GLU A 139 -27.95 13.09 3.33
N GLU A 140 -28.12 13.30 4.65
CA GLU A 140 -28.94 12.43 5.52
C GLU A 140 -30.43 12.68 5.23
N GLU A 141 -31.04 11.89 4.34
CA GLU A 141 -32.47 11.60 4.39
C GLU A 141 -32.72 10.08 4.43
N GLU A 142 -33.13 9.63 5.61
CA GLU A 142 -33.82 8.36 5.94
C GLU A 142 -33.33 7.08 5.23
N ILE A 143 -32.37 6.38 5.84
CA ILE A 143 -32.13 4.96 5.57
C ILE A 143 -32.37 4.17 6.87
N ASP A 144 -33.50 3.47 6.88
CA ASP A 144 -33.94 2.62 8.00
C ASP A 144 -33.19 1.27 8.03
N ASP A 145 -33.22 0.66 9.22
CA ASP A 145 -32.35 -0.42 9.70
C ASP A 145 -32.13 -1.66 8.78
N LEU A 146 -30.89 -2.18 8.89
CA LEU A 146 -30.36 -3.49 8.48
C LEU A 146 -29.90 -3.73 7.02
N GLU A 147 -30.16 -2.82 6.08
CA GLU A 147 -29.58 -2.86 4.72
C GLU A 147 -28.80 -1.58 4.32
N GLY A 148 -28.73 -0.59 5.24
CA GLY A 148 -28.21 0.76 4.97
C GLY A 148 -26.69 0.89 4.81
N GLU A 149 -25.88 0.34 5.72
CA GLU A 149 -24.42 0.60 5.74
C GLU A 149 -23.72 0.20 4.42
N ALA A 150 -24.07 -0.96 3.84
CA ALA A 150 -23.49 -1.40 2.57
C ALA A 150 -24.00 -0.56 1.38
N MET A 151 -25.27 -0.12 1.42
CA MET A 151 -25.84 0.73 0.38
C MET A 151 -25.26 2.15 0.44
N GLU A 152 -25.04 2.72 1.63
CA GLU A 152 -24.33 3.99 1.84
C GLU A 152 -22.90 3.93 1.31
N GLU A 153 -22.14 2.89 1.66
CA GLU A 153 -20.78 2.68 1.14
C GLU A 153 -20.78 2.59 -0.40
N LYS A 154 -21.79 1.94 -0.97
CA LYS A 154 -21.98 1.84 -2.42
C LYS A 154 -22.32 3.19 -3.05
N PHE A 155 -23.22 3.98 -2.47
CA PHE A 155 -23.59 5.31 -2.96
C PHE A 155 -22.41 6.29 -2.91
N SER A 156 -21.69 6.34 -1.78
CA SER A 156 -20.48 7.17 -1.61
C SER A 156 -19.41 6.79 -2.65
N SER A 157 -19.16 5.48 -2.83
CA SER A 157 -18.23 4.99 -3.85
C SER A 157 -18.66 5.31 -5.28
N MET A 158 -19.96 5.32 -5.57
CA MET A 158 -20.50 5.69 -6.89
C MET A 158 -20.39 7.20 -7.16
N SER A 159 -20.59 8.05 -6.15
CA SER A 159 -20.36 9.49 -6.25
C SER A 159 -18.90 9.79 -6.60
N LEU A 160 -17.97 9.17 -5.86
CA LEU A 160 -16.54 9.26 -6.12
C LEU A 160 -16.17 8.82 -7.54
N LEU A 161 -16.73 7.70 -8.03
CA LEU A 161 -16.49 7.23 -9.40
C LEU A 161 -16.92 8.25 -10.44
N LYS A 162 -18.10 8.87 -10.27
CA LYS A 162 -18.57 9.94 -11.18
C LYS A 162 -17.63 11.15 -11.17
N ARG A 163 -17.09 11.53 -10.01
CA ARG A 163 -16.08 12.60 -9.91
C ARG A 163 -14.80 12.24 -10.65
N ILE A 164 -14.26 11.04 -10.45
CA ILE A 164 -13.05 10.58 -11.17
C ILE A 164 -13.32 10.55 -12.69
N GLU A 165 -14.49 10.09 -13.11
CA GLU A 165 -14.89 10.01 -14.52
C GLU A 165 -14.97 11.40 -15.18
N LYS A 166 -15.40 12.43 -14.44
CA LYS A 166 -15.35 13.84 -14.89
C LYS A 166 -13.93 14.27 -15.30
N TYR A 167 -12.91 13.80 -14.60
CA TYR A 167 -11.50 14.15 -14.82
C TYR A 167 -10.79 13.25 -15.85
N LYS A 168 -11.45 12.17 -16.27
CA LYS A 168 -10.83 11.15 -17.11
C LYS A 168 -10.42 11.67 -18.47
N LYS A 169 -11.20 12.60 -19.03
CA LYS A 169 -10.89 13.21 -20.33
C LYS A 169 -9.60 14.02 -20.28
N GLU A 170 -9.35 14.76 -19.20
CA GLU A 170 -8.10 15.49 -18.99
C GLU A 170 -6.94 14.54 -18.68
N SER A 171 -7.15 13.52 -17.86
CA SER A 171 -6.09 12.59 -17.47
C SER A 171 -5.62 11.69 -18.63
N ASP A 172 -6.54 11.23 -19.50
CA ASP A 172 -6.22 10.39 -20.67
C ASP A 172 -5.24 11.06 -21.65
N ARG A 173 -5.01 12.38 -21.53
CA ARG A 173 -4.02 13.12 -22.33
C ARG A 173 -2.58 12.88 -21.89
N VAL A 174 -2.37 12.47 -20.63
CA VAL A 174 -1.03 12.37 -20.02
C VAL A 174 -0.77 11.08 -19.28
N VAL A 175 -1.81 10.36 -18.86
CA VAL A 175 -1.69 9.09 -18.14
C VAL A 175 -1.73 7.90 -19.10
N ILE A 176 -0.61 7.18 -19.13
CA ILE A 176 -0.32 5.98 -19.93
C ILE A 176 -0.53 4.75 -19.04
N ASP A 177 -1.47 3.89 -19.42
CA ASP A 177 -1.78 2.61 -18.76
C ASP A 177 -1.82 1.43 -19.74
N ASP A 178 -1.05 1.54 -20.82
CA ASP A 178 -0.95 0.48 -21.82
C ASP A 178 -0.30 -0.80 -21.27
N GLY A 179 -0.21 -1.82 -22.13
CA GLY A 179 0.40 -3.09 -21.77
C GLY A 179 1.86 -2.96 -21.33
N PHE A 180 2.58 -1.95 -21.83
CA PHE A 180 3.96 -1.68 -21.42
C PHE A 180 4.01 -1.12 -20.00
N ALA A 181 3.22 -0.08 -19.70
CA ALA A 181 3.10 0.49 -18.36
C ALA A 181 2.68 -0.58 -17.33
N CYS A 182 1.71 -1.42 -17.69
CA CYS A 182 1.25 -2.52 -16.84
C CYS A 182 2.32 -3.61 -16.64
N SER A 183 3.17 -3.87 -17.64
CA SER A 183 4.28 -4.82 -17.50
C SER A 183 5.41 -4.27 -16.61
N LEU A 184 5.59 -2.94 -16.62
CA LEU A 184 6.63 -2.25 -15.88
C LEU A 184 6.27 -2.06 -14.39
N LEU A 185 4.98 -1.84 -14.13
CA LEU A 185 4.41 -1.52 -12.81
C LEU A 185 3.49 -2.65 -12.29
N GLY A 186 3.65 -3.84 -12.84
CA GLY A 186 2.87 -5.03 -12.51
C GLY A 186 3.53 -5.90 -11.45
N ASP A 187 2.72 -6.64 -10.71
CA ASP A 187 3.25 -7.61 -9.74
C ASP A 187 3.90 -8.82 -10.45
N SER A 188 4.96 -9.36 -9.85
CA SER A 188 5.57 -10.62 -10.26
C SER A 188 5.02 -11.81 -9.47
N THR A 189 4.56 -12.86 -10.16
CA THR A 189 4.12 -14.12 -9.52
C THR A 189 5.26 -14.77 -8.75
N GLN A 190 6.47 -14.80 -9.31
CA GLN A 190 7.65 -15.35 -8.65
C GLN A 190 8.01 -14.55 -7.39
N ALA A 191 7.85 -13.23 -7.41
CA ALA A 191 8.04 -12.41 -6.21
C ALA A 191 7.00 -12.75 -5.14
N LYS A 192 5.74 -12.99 -5.53
CA LYS A 192 4.67 -13.38 -4.59
C LYS A 192 4.97 -14.71 -3.91
N ASP A 193 5.50 -15.69 -4.63
CA ASP A 193 5.88 -16.98 -4.06
C ASP A 193 7.01 -16.81 -3.02
N LEU A 194 8.08 -16.07 -3.34
CA LEU A 194 9.15 -15.78 -2.38
C LEU A 194 8.67 -14.97 -1.17
N MET A 195 7.80 -13.97 -1.38
CA MET A 195 7.22 -13.20 -0.28
C MET A 195 6.36 -14.09 0.64
N GLU A 196 5.68 -15.10 0.09
CA GLU A 196 4.93 -16.07 0.90
C GLU A 196 5.86 -16.94 1.75
N GLU A 197 7.00 -17.38 1.22
CA GLU A 197 8.04 -18.06 2.01
C GLU A 197 8.56 -17.17 3.16
N MET A 198 8.72 -15.87 2.92
CA MET A 198 9.10 -14.92 3.98
C MET A 198 8.02 -14.85 5.07
N LYS A 199 6.74 -14.81 4.68
CA LYS A 199 5.60 -14.82 5.63
C LYS A 199 5.55 -16.10 6.46
N GLU A 200 5.75 -17.25 5.85
CA GLU A 200 5.81 -18.55 6.57
C GLU A 200 6.93 -18.55 7.62
N THR A 201 8.09 -17.97 7.28
CA THR A 201 9.21 -17.83 8.21
C THR A 201 8.89 -16.86 9.35
N ILE A 202 8.27 -15.71 9.07
CA ILE A 202 7.80 -14.74 10.08
C ILE A 202 6.78 -15.41 11.00
N GLN A 203 5.84 -16.17 10.44
CA GLN A 203 4.82 -16.91 11.16
C GLN A 203 5.43 -17.95 12.11
N THR A 204 6.42 -18.70 11.63
CA THR A 204 7.16 -19.68 12.45
C THR A 204 7.89 -18.98 13.59
N ARG A 205 8.53 -17.83 13.33
CA ARG A 205 9.23 -17.04 14.35
C ARG A 205 8.27 -16.48 15.39
N ALA A 206 7.11 -15.95 15.00
CA ALA A 206 6.12 -15.41 15.94
C ALA A 206 5.71 -16.43 17.01
N ASN A 207 5.70 -17.73 16.65
CA ASN A 207 5.29 -18.81 17.52
C ASN A 207 6.46 -19.51 18.24
N SER A 208 7.71 -19.10 17.99
CA SER A 208 8.89 -19.56 18.74
C SER A 208 9.06 -18.81 20.05
N TYR A 209 9.37 -19.54 21.13
CA TYR A 209 9.63 -18.96 22.46
C TYR A 209 11.06 -18.45 22.64
N ASN A 210 12.04 -19.06 21.94
CA ASN A 210 13.45 -18.72 22.10
C ASN A 210 13.89 -17.69 21.06
N ASN A 211 14.81 -16.81 21.46
CA ASN A 211 15.39 -15.85 20.53
C ASN A 211 16.24 -16.55 19.46
N ASP A 212 16.16 -16.06 18.24
CA ASP A 212 16.93 -16.55 17.09
C ASP A 212 17.78 -15.40 16.53
N SER A 213 19.09 -15.64 16.49
CA SER A 213 20.15 -14.65 16.20
C SER A 213 20.14 -14.15 14.75
N GLU A 214 19.40 -14.79 13.86
CA GLU A 214 19.37 -14.50 12.42
C GLU A 214 18.70 -13.16 12.06
N PHE A 215 18.09 -12.48 13.04
CA PHE A 215 17.32 -11.23 12.85
C PHE A 215 17.78 -10.06 13.73
N ASN A 216 18.90 -10.19 14.44
CA ASN A 216 19.45 -9.14 15.29
C ASN A 216 19.69 -7.85 14.48
N GLY A 217 19.03 -6.74 14.82
CA GLY A 217 19.18 -5.47 14.09
C GLY A 217 18.35 -4.31 14.64
N LYS A 218 18.42 -3.15 13.97
CA LYS A 218 17.72 -1.90 14.36
C LYS A 218 16.19 -2.05 14.50
N GLN A 219 15.60 -3.06 13.88
CA GLN A 219 14.16 -3.27 13.94
C GLN A 219 13.73 -3.91 15.27
N GLU A 220 14.57 -4.72 15.91
CA GLU A 220 14.27 -5.27 17.25
C GLU A 220 14.42 -4.21 18.34
N SER A 221 15.31 -3.22 18.19
CA SER A 221 15.37 -2.10 19.12
C SER A 221 14.08 -1.28 19.12
N ILE A 222 13.43 -1.11 17.96
CA ILE A 222 12.12 -0.45 17.87
C ILE A 222 11.05 -1.26 18.62
N LEU A 223 11.07 -2.59 18.51
CA LEU A 223 10.14 -3.45 19.26
C LEU A 223 10.39 -3.38 20.77
N LEU A 224 11.65 -3.29 21.21
CA LEU A 224 11.99 -3.10 22.62
C LEU A 224 11.52 -1.74 23.16
N GLU A 225 11.61 -0.67 22.36
CA GLU A 225 11.21 0.70 22.75
C GLU A 225 9.69 0.86 22.97
N VAL A 226 8.87 -0.02 22.38
CA VAL A 226 7.41 0.01 22.55
C VAL A 226 6.92 -0.88 23.69
N LEU A 227 7.77 -1.77 24.21
CA LEU A 227 7.42 -2.65 25.32
C LEU A 227 7.51 -1.91 26.68
N PRO A 228 6.59 -2.16 27.62
CA PRO A 228 6.70 -1.63 28.98
C PRO A 228 7.92 -2.17 29.73
N GLU A 229 8.44 -1.38 30.67
CA GLU A 229 9.52 -1.83 31.57
C GLU A 229 9.12 -3.12 32.30
N GLY A 230 9.99 -4.13 32.26
CA GLY A 230 9.75 -5.42 32.91
C GLY A 230 8.95 -6.44 32.09
N LYS A 231 8.41 -6.09 30.92
CA LYS A 231 7.74 -7.04 29.99
C LYS A 231 8.70 -7.73 29.00
N HIS A 232 10.00 -7.69 29.25
CA HIS A 232 10.99 -8.42 28.45
C HIS A 232 11.83 -9.33 29.35
N ARG A 233 11.86 -10.62 29.00
CA ARG A 233 12.76 -11.61 29.63
C ARG A 233 14.03 -11.74 28.80
N GLN A 234 15.19 -11.73 29.47
CA GLN A 234 16.47 -11.88 28.79
C GLN A 234 16.53 -13.23 28.03
N GLY A 235 16.77 -13.17 26.71
CA GLY A 235 16.81 -14.35 25.83
C GLY A 235 15.45 -14.78 25.25
N ALA A 236 14.36 -14.08 25.60
CA ALA A 236 13.05 -14.31 24.99
C ALA A 236 12.98 -13.74 23.57
N ASN A 237 12.08 -14.30 22.77
CA ASN A 237 11.74 -13.76 21.47
C ASN A 237 10.99 -12.43 21.60
N ILE A 238 11.71 -11.32 21.36
CA ILE A 238 11.18 -9.95 21.48
C ILE A 238 9.96 -9.74 20.59
N PHE A 239 9.96 -10.32 19.38
CA PHE A 239 8.84 -10.19 18.46
C PHE A 239 7.58 -10.84 19.02
N ARG A 240 7.70 -12.03 19.61
CA ARG A 240 6.58 -12.69 20.27
C ARG A 240 6.09 -11.94 21.50
N GLU A 241 6.99 -11.36 22.31
CA GLU A 241 6.60 -10.54 23.47
C GLU A 241 5.87 -9.25 23.03
N ALA A 242 6.28 -8.63 21.92
CA ALA A 242 5.57 -7.50 21.32
C ALA A 242 4.17 -7.88 20.81
N LEU A 243 4.02 -9.06 20.16
CA LEU A 243 2.72 -9.59 19.73
C LEU A 243 1.78 -9.90 20.89
N LEU A 244 2.31 -10.46 21.98
CA LEU A 244 1.54 -10.66 23.21
C LEU A 244 1.02 -9.34 23.77
N TYR A 245 1.88 -8.33 23.83
CA TYR A 245 1.48 -7.03 24.35
C TYR A 245 0.47 -6.31 23.42
N GLU A 246 0.64 -6.41 22.10
CA GLU A 246 -0.35 -5.95 21.13
C GLU A 246 -1.71 -6.64 21.37
N TYR A 247 -1.72 -7.96 21.53
CA TYR A 247 -2.93 -8.73 21.78
C TYR A 247 -3.62 -8.37 23.11
N GLU A 248 -2.85 -8.11 24.18
CA GLU A 248 -3.38 -7.60 25.45
C GLU A 248 -4.11 -6.26 25.25
N LEU A 249 -3.50 -5.33 24.53
CA LEU A 249 -4.11 -4.03 24.21
C LEU A 249 -5.35 -4.16 23.31
N VAL A 250 -5.37 -5.11 22.37
CA VAL A 250 -6.57 -5.44 21.59
C VAL A 250 -7.69 -5.96 22.50
N CYS A 251 -7.37 -6.77 23.51
CA CYS A 251 -8.34 -7.25 24.50
C CYS A 251 -8.91 -6.09 25.34
N GLU A 252 -8.05 -5.21 25.84
CA GLU A 252 -8.44 -4.01 26.60
C GLU A 252 -9.39 -3.12 25.77
N LEU A 253 -9.05 -2.88 24.50
CA LEU A 253 -9.90 -2.11 23.59
C LEU A 253 -11.27 -2.79 23.37
N CYS A 254 -11.29 -4.12 23.19
CA CYS A 254 -12.56 -4.86 23.04
C CYS A 254 -13.45 -4.75 24.29
N ASP A 255 -12.85 -4.69 25.48
CA ASP A 255 -13.59 -4.53 26.74
C ASP A 255 -14.07 -3.08 26.92
N GLU A 256 -13.27 -2.09 26.51
CA GLU A 256 -13.70 -0.68 26.46
C GLU A 256 -14.91 -0.48 25.53
N ILE A 257 -14.86 -1.02 24.32
CA ILE A 257 -15.97 -0.99 23.35
C ILE A 257 -17.23 -1.66 23.94
N ARG A 258 -17.07 -2.79 24.64
CA ARG A 258 -18.20 -3.47 25.29
C ARG A 258 -18.79 -2.63 26.42
N ASN A 259 -17.96 -1.95 27.20
CA ASN A 259 -18.42 -1.07 28.26
C ASN A 259 -19.17 0.15 27.71
N LEU A 260 -18.75 0.69 26.56
CA LEU A 260 -19.51 1.73 25.85
C LEU A 260 -20.90 1.23 25.44
N GLU A 261 -21.02 -0.02 24.97
CA GLU A 261 -22.31 -0.64 24.61
C GLU A 261 -23.24 -0.80 25.82
N LEU A 262 -22.68 -1.05 27.00
CA LEU A 262 -23.45 -1.24 28.24
C LEU A 262 -23.84 0.08 28.93
N ASN A 263 -23.01 1.12 28.81
CA ASN A 263 -23.16 2.38 29.53
C ASN A 263 -23.66 3.55 28.66
N GLY A 264 -23.72 3.38 27.34
CA GLY A 264 -24.09 4.44 26.40
C GLY A 264 -25.58 4.78 26.48
N GLU A 265 -25.91 5.97 27.00
CA GLU A 265 -27.21 6.60 26.77
C GLU A 265 -27.18 7.33 25.42
N GLY A 266 -27.68 6.70 24.36
CA GLY A 266 -27.81 7.29 23.01
C GLY A 266 -27.06 6.56 21.90
N VAL A 267 -27.27 6.98 20.66
CA VAL A 267 -26.62 6.41 19.47
C VAL A 267 -25.21 6.98 19.36
N ILE A 268 -24.19 6.15 19.65
CA ILE A 268 -22.78 6.50 19.39
C ILE A 268 -22.52 6.36 17.89
N LYS A 269 -22.27 7.49 17.21
CA LYS A 269 -21.85 7.53 15.81
C LYS A 269 -20.31 7.59 15.73
N PHE A 270 -19.70 6.58 15.13
CA PHE A 270 -18.28 6.63 14.77
C PHE A 270 -18.11 7.32 13.41
N TYR A 271 -16.86 7.58 13.02
CA TYR A 271 -16.57 8.18 11.72
C TYR A 271 -17.16 7.39 10.55
N ALA A 272 -17.57 8.12 9.51
CA ALA A 272 -18.30 7.59 8.35
C ALA A 272 -19.61 6.87 8.69
N GLY A 273 -20.24 7.20 9.82
CA GLY A 273 -21.52 6.61 10.24
C GLY A 273 -21.41 5.19 10.79
N GLU A 274 -20.20 4.67 11.04
CA GLU A 274 -20.01 3.30 11.54
C GLU A 274 -20.74 3.12 12.89
N SER A 275 -21.58 2.08 12.98
CA SER A 275 -22.29 1.77 14.22
C SER A 275 -21.36 1.13 15.25
N LEU A 276 -21.64 1.33 16.54
CA LEU A 276 -20.90 0.67 17.63
C LEU A 276 -20.85 -0.86 17.46
N ARG A 277 -21.92 -1.44 16.91
CA ARG A 277 -21.99 -2.88 16.61
C ARG A 277 -20.98 -3.30 15.55
N SER A 278 -20.77 -2.49 14.52
CA SER A 278 -19.80 -2.74 13.45
C SER A 278 -18.36 -2.62 13.98
N VAL A 279 -18.06 -1.57 14.75
CA VAL A 279 -16.77 -1.43 15.46
C VAL A 279 -16.49 -2.63 16.36
N ARG A 280 -17.48 -3.04 17.17
CA ARG A 280 -17.35 -4.20 18.06
C ARG A 280 -17.09 -5.49 17.30
N ARG A 281 -17.79 -5.72 16.18
CA ARG A 281 -17.59 -6.90 15.32
C ARG A 281 -16.19 -6.93 14.73
N ARG A 282 -15.71 -5.80 14.23
CA ARG A 282 -14.37 -5.65 13.62
C ARG A 282 -13.26 -5.99 14.61
N TRP A 283 -13.26 -5.35 15.79
CA TRP A 283 -12.25 -5.61 16.82
C TRP A 283 -12.37 -6.99 17.45
N SER A 284 -13.59 -7.48 17.70
CA SER A 284 -13.78 -8.85 18.21
C SER A 284 -13.32 -9.91 17.23
N PHE A 285 -13.52 -9.68 15.92
CA PHE A 285 -13.02 -10.58 14.88
C PHE A 285 -11.50 -10.63 14.88
N LEU A 286 -10.82 -9.46 14.88
CA LEU A 286 -9.36 -9.43 14.97
C LEU A 286 -8.84 -10.09 16.23
N LYS A 287 -9.44 -9.83 17.40
CA LYS A 287 -9.06 -10.50 18.65
C LYS A 287 -9.06 -12.02 18.50
N ASN A 288 -10.11 -12.59 17.91
CA ASN A 288 -10.26 -14.03 17.78
C ASN A 288 -9.39 -14.65 16.68
N CYS A 289 -8.91 -13.85 15.72
CA CYS A 289 -8.07 -14.30 14.62
C CYS A 289 -6.58 -14.06 14.87
N LEU A 290 -6.20 -13.04 15.63
CA LEU A 290 -4.80 -12.67 15.86
C LEU A 290 -4.08 -13.72 16.72
N TYR A 291 -4.75 -14.25 17.75
CA TYR A 291 -4.18 -15.21 18.69
C TYR A 291 -5.15 -16.36 18.99
N HIS A 292 -4.67 -17.59 18.83
CA HIS A 292 -5.42 -18.81 19.09
C HIS A 292 -5.03 -19.37 20.46
N SER A 293 -5.87 -19.13 21.47
CA SER A 293 -5.61 -19.60 22.85
C SER A 293 -5.47 -21.11 22.97
N ASP A 294 -6.13 -21.87 22.10
CA ASP A 294 -6.11 -23.34 22.14
C ASP A 294 -4.76 -23.93 21.68
N THR A 295 -4.07 -23.24 20.76
CA THR A 295 -2.76 -23.66 20.23
C THR A 295 -1.62 -22.80 20.76
N GLU A 296 -1.93 -21.69 21.43
CA GLU A 296 -1.00 -20.64 21.86
C GLU A 296 -0.20 -20.00 20.72
N GLU A 297 -0.80 -19.96 19.52
CA GLU A 297 -0.18 -19.46 18.30
C GLU A 297 -0.81 -18.15 17.83
N PHE A 298 0.01 -17.28 17.27
CA PHE A 298 -0.41 -16.08 16.55
C PHE A 298 -0.68 -16.39 15.07
N ASP A 299 -1.57 -15.61 14.44
CA ASP A 299 -1.69 -15.48 12.98
C ASP A 299 -1.10 -14.13 12.55
N THR A 300 0.14 -14.15 12.03
CA THR A 300 0.84 -12.92 11.64
C THR A 300 0.19 -12.23 10.44
N SER A 301 -0.67 -12.92 9.69
CA SER A 301 -1.44 -12.30 8.59
C SER A 301 -2.43 -11.24 9.07
N LYS A 302 -2.75 -11.21 10.37
CA LYS A 302 -3.67 -10.24 10.99
C LYS A 302 -2.98 -9.00 11.53
N VAL A 303 -1.66 -9.03 11.69
CA VAL A 303 -0.87 -7.90 12.22
C VAL A 303 -1.07 -6.63 11.37
N PRO A 304 -1.03 -6.66 10.02
CA PRO A 304 -1.31 -5.47 9.22
C PRO A 304 -2.73 -4.94 9.44
N ASP A 305 -3.73 -5.84 9.57
CA ASP A 305 -5.11 -5.44 9.83
C ASP A 305 -5.27 -4.72 11.19
N VAL A 306 -4.55 -5.18 12.23
CA VAL A 306 -4.52 -4.52 13.55
C VAL A 306 -3.92 -3.13 13.44
N TYR A 307 -2.79 -2.98 12.74
CA TYR A 307 -2.17 -1.68 12.51
C TYR A 307 -3.07 -0.73 11.73
N ASP A 308 -3.69 -1.19 10.64
CA ASP A 308 -4.58 -0.38 9.82
C ASP A 308 -5.80 0.10 10.60
N TYR A 309 -6.45 -0.79 11.36
CA TYR A 309 -7.59 -0.42 12.20
C TYR A 309 -7.22 0.48 13.38
N ALA A 310 -6.10 0.22 14.05
CA ALA A 310 -5.61 1.10 15.10
C ALA A 310 -5.30 2.50 14.55
N SER A 311 -4.69 2.57 13.35
CA SER A 311 -4.39 3.83 12.66
C SER A 311 -5.65 4.59 12.30
N TYR A 312 -6.65 3.89 11.74
CA TYR A 312 -7.95 4.47 11.39
C TYR A 312 -8.68 5.00 12.64
N ASP A 313 -8.78 4.19 13.69
CA ASP A 313 -9.50 4.57 14.90
C ASP A 313 -8.79 5.68 15.69
N VAL A 314 -7.44 5.70 15.73
CA VAL A 314 -6.70 6.85 16.28
C VAL A 314 -6.94 8.10 15.46
N LEU A 315 -7.08 7.99 14.14
CA LEU A 315 -7.26 9.17 13.32
C LEU A 315 -8.66 9.78 13.46
N HIS A 316 -9.66 8.94 13.69
CA HIS A 316 -11.06 9.33 13.51
C HIS A 316 -11.90 9.23 14.79
N ASN A 317 -11.51 8.37 15.73
CA ASN A 317 -12.31 7.95 16.88
C ASN A 317 -11.56 8.09 18.22
N THR A 318 -10.43 8.82 18.28
CA THR A 318 -9.64 8.98 19.51
C THR A 318 -10.43 9.55 20.69
N ASP A 319 -11.39 10.43 20.43
CA ASP A 319 -12.20 11.03 21.49
C ASP A 319 -13.15 10.01 22.16
N LEU A 320 -13.36 8.84 21.54
CA LEU A 320 -14.29 7.81 21.99
C LEU A 320 -13.61 6.67 22.77
N LEU A 321 -12.30 6.45 22.58
CA LEU A 321 -11.60 5.24 23.04
C LEU A 321 -10.19 5.58 23.53
N ASN A 322 -9.96 5.38 24.83
CA ASN A 322 -8.71 5.72 25.53
C ASN A 322 -7.58 4.73 25.20
N SER A 323 -7.91 3.46 24.97
CA SER A 323 -6.93 2.39 24.76
C SER A 323 -6.26 2.43 23.38
N LEU A 324 -6.75 3.27 22.47
CA LEU A 324 -6.29 3.32 21.08
C LEU A 324 -4.83 3.74 20.93
N TRP A 325 -4.37 4.68 21.75
CA TRP A 325 -3.03 5.25 21.62
C TRP A 325 -1.90 4.28 21.98
N PRO A 326 -1.95 3.62 23.16
CA PRO A 326 -1.03 2.53 23.47
C PRO A 326 -1.04 1.45 22.38
N LEU A 327 -2.24 1.04 21.93
CA LEU A 327 -2.38 0.02 20.88
C LEU A 327 -1.70 0.45 19.57
N TYR A 328 -2.02 1.65 19.07
CA TYR A 328 -1.43 2.17 17.83
C TYR A 328 0.09 2.23 17.89
N ARG A 329 0.69 2.65 19.01
CA ARG A 329 2.15 2.69 19.15
C ARG A 329 2.79 1.32 18.95
N VAL A 330 2.23 0.29 19.58
CA VAL A 330 2.74 -1.08 19.48
C VAL A 330 2.44 -1.65 18.09
N ALA A 331 1.19 -1.52 17.63
CA ALA A 331 0.76 -2.02 16.33
C ALA A 331 1.54 -1.41 15.16
N LYS A 332 1.92 -0.13 15.27
CA LYS A 332 2.81 0.51 14.28
C LYS A 332 4.18 -0.17 14.23
N ALA A 333 4.78 -0.47 15.38
CA ALA A 333 6.09 -1.09 15.44
C ALA A 333 6.05 -2.54 14.94
N VAL A 334 5.07 -3.32 15.41
CA VAL A 334 4.87 -4.73 15.02
C VAL A 334 4.47 -4.84 13.55
N GLY A 335 3.53 -4.01 13.08
CA GLY A 335 3.11 -3.91 11.68
C GLY A 335 4.26 -3.53 10.75
N SER A 336 5.03 -2.49 11.08
CA SER A 336 6.20 -2.10 10.29
C SER A 336 7.25 -3.22 10.25
N PHE A 337 7.46 -3.93 11.36
CA PHE A 337 8.36 -5.08 11.41
C PHE A 337 7.91 -6.19 10.45
N VAL A 338 6.64 -6.60 10.51
CA VAL A 338 6.10 -7.67 9.67
C VAL A 338 6.17 -7.27 8.19
N VAL A 339 5.57 -6.13 7.83
CA VAL A 339 5.47 -5.68 6.43
C VAL A 339 6.86 -5.56 5.77
N LEU A 340 7.84 -4.93 6.43
CA LEU A 340 9.19 -4.78 5.87
C LEU A 340 9.94 -6.11 5.69
N LYS A 341 9.60 -7.11 6.49
CA LYS A 341 10.22 -8.44 6.46
C LYS A 341 9.58 -9.35 5.41
N GLU A 342 8.32 -9.12 5.02
CA GLU A 342 7.71 -9.78 3.86
C GLU A 342 8.48 -9.51 2.57
N TYR A 343 9.07 -8.32 2.42
CA TYR A 343 9.93 -7.95 1.29
C TYR A 343 11.39 -8.41 1.45
N GLY A 344 11.66 -9.35 2.35
CA GLY A 344 12.95 -10.00 2.52
C GLY A 344 13.49 -9.88 3.94
N LEU A 345 13.85 -11.03 4.50
CA LEU A 345 14.37 -11.18 5.86
C LEU A 345 15.85 -10.77 5.95
N GLN A 346 16.62 -11.13 4.92
CA GLN A 346 18.05 -10.89 4.75
C GLN A 346 18.32 -10.03 3.50
N PRO A 347 19.50 -9.37 3.40
CA PRO A 347 19.86 -8.55 2.23
C PRO A 347 19.69 -9.26 0.88
N ILE A 348 19.99 -10.56 0.81
CA ILE A 348 19.85 -11.34 -0.42
C ILE A 348 18.39 -11.51 -0.85
N HIS A 349 17.47 -11.80 0.09
CA HIS A 349 16.04 -11.90 -0.19
C HIS A 349 15.48 -10.54 -0.63
N LYS A 350 15.91 -9.45 0.03
CA LYS A 350 15.53 -8.08 -0.33
C LYS A 350 15.94 -7.74 -1.77
N LEU A 351 17.16 -8.12 -2.15
CA LEU A 351 17.65 -7.95 -3.52
C LEU A 351 16.85 -8.79 -4.53
N GLN A 352 16.62 -10.07 -4.25
CA GLN A 352 15.90 -10.98 -5.16
C GLN A 352 14.46 -10.53 -5.41
N ILE A 353 13.71 -10.24 -4.34
CA ILE A 353 12.33 -9.73 -4.44
C ILE A 353 12.33 -8.39 -5.18
N GLY A 354 13.26 -7.49 -4.83
CA GLY A 354 13.43 -6.20 -5.52
C GLY A 354 13.68 -6.34 -7.02
N GLN A 355 14.53 -7.30 -7.42
CA GLN A 355 14.81 -7.59 -8.83
C GLN A 355 13.58 -8.13 -9.57
N LEU A 356 12.84 -9.04 -8.95
CA LEU A 356 11.67 -9.67 -9.56
C LEU A 356 10.52 -8.68 -9.80
N ILE A 357 10.40 -7.63 -8.98
CA ILE A 357 9.32 -6.63 -9.11
C ILE A 357 9.79 -5.40 -9.90
N CYS A 358 10.98 -4.85 -9.59
CA CYS A 358 11.35 -3.50 -10.01
C CYS A 358 12.57 -3.42 -10.95
N LEU A 359 13.18 -4.54 -11.36
CA LEU A 359 14.36 -4.47 -12.23
C LEU A 359 14.05 -3.85 -13.59
N ASP A 360 12.92 -4.21 -14.21
CA ASP A 360 12.50 -3.63 -15.48
C ASP A 360 12.22 -2.12 -15.33
N LEU A 361 11.53 -1.71 -14.25
CA LEU A 361 11.31 -0.30 -13.92
C LEU A 361 12.63 0.45 -13.75
N LEU A 362 13.57 -0.08 -12.99
CA LEU A 362 14.87 0.56 -12.75
C LEU A 362 15.69 0.69 -14.05
N CYS A 363 15.67 -0.34 -14.91
CA CYS A 363 16.29 -0.27 -16.23
C CYS A 363 15.64 0.79 -17.13
N HIS A 364 14.31 0.90 -17.11
CA HIS A 364 13.60 1.91 -17.90
C HIS A 364 13.88 3.34 -17.40
N ILE A 365 13.91 3.55 -16.08
CA ILE A 365 14.32 4.83 -15.46
C ILE A 365 15.74 5.20 -15.89
N TYR A 366 16.67 4.23 -15.86
CA TYR A 366 18.05 4.47 -16.29
C TYR A 366 18.15 4.87 -17.76
N SER A 367 17.50 4.14 -18.68
CA SER A 367 17.45 4.50 -20.11
C SER A 367 16.88 5.89 -20.32
N THR A 368 15.76 6.19 -19.66
CA THR A 368 15.13 7.52 -19.69
C THR A 368 16.09 8.62 -19.25
N LEU A 369 16.80 8.44 -18.12
CA LEU A 369 17.71 9.47 -17.60
C LEU A 369 18.84 9.80 -18.59
N ILE A 370 19.27 8.84 -19.40
CA ILE A 370 20.29 9.04 -20.43
C ILE A 370 19.73 9.74 -21.66
N GLU A 371 18.47 9.45 -22.02
CA GLU A 371 17.79 10.00 -23.20
C GLU A 371 17.18 11.40 -22.95
N MET A 372 16.88 11.73 -21.68
CA MET A 372 16.26 13.00 -21.27
C MET A 372 16.91 14.27 -21.85
N PRO A 373 18.25 14.42 -21.87
CA PRO A 373 18.90 15.59 -22.46
C PRO A 373 18.61 15.79 -23.96
N GLU A 374 18.25 14.73 -24.69
CA GLU A 374 17.98 14.77 -26.13
C GLU A 374 16.48 14.85 -26.44
N GLU A 375 15.63 14.18 -25.64
CA GLU A 375 14.19 14.05 -25.92
C GLU A 375 13.34 15.24 -25.43
N ASN A 376 13.94 16.27 -24.81
CA ASN A 376 13.24 17.39 -24.15
C ASN A 376 12.22 16.94 -23.08
N ILE A 377 12.35 15.74 -22.53
CA ILE A 377 11.49 15.27 -21.43
C ILE A 377 11.93 15.96 -20.14
N ILE A 378 10.99 16.66 -19.49
CA ILE A 378 11.26 17.34 -18.21
C ILE A 378 10.97 16.41 -17.04
N SER A 379 9.89 15.62 -17.09
CA SER A 379 9.49 14.79 -15.96
C SER A 379 8.72 13.55 -16.37
N GLN A 380 9.00 12.43 -15.71
CA GLN A 380 8.20 11.21 -15.80
C GLN A 380 7.74 10.79 -14.41
N PHE A 381 6.47 10.41 -14.32
CA PHE A 381 5.83 9.99 -13.08
C PHE A 381 5.41 8.53 -13.20
N TYR A 382 5.66 7.74 -12.17
CA TYR A 382 5.28 6.34 -12.10
C TYR A 382 4.40 6.14 -10.87
N PHE A 383 3.09 6.00 -11.07
CA PHE A 383 2.14 5.72 -10.01
C PHE A 383 2.05 4.22 -9.81
N THR A 384 2.30 3.76 -8.58
CA THR A 384 2.34 2.34 -8.24
C THR A 384 1.95 2.10 -6.77
N SER A 385 1.90 0.83 -6.38
CA SER A 385 1.57 0.37 -5.04
C SER A 385 2.74 0.50 -4.06
N GLU A 386 2.44 0.41 -2.77
CA GLU A 386 3.42 0.28 -1.68
C GLU A 386 4.46 -0.82 -1.94
N SER A 387 4.03 -1.96 -2.46
CA SER A 387 4.91 -3.09 -2.79
C SER A 387 6.04 -2.73 -3.74
N HIS A 388 5.79 -1.88 -4.73
CA HIS A 388 6.80 -1.41 -5.67
C HIS A 388 7.76 -0.43 -5.02
N ILE A 389 7.29 0.45 -4.12
CA ILE A 389 8.17 1.38 -3.41
C ILE A 389 9.17 0.60 -2.54
N TYR A 390 8.70 -0.37 -1.74
CA TYR A 390 9.62 -1.21 -0.95
C TYR A 390 10.58 -2.02 -1.82
N ALA A 391 10.07 -2.64 -2.88
CA ALA A 391 10.89 -3.42 -3.80
C ALA A 391 11.97 -2.58 -4.49
N LEU A 392 11.63 -1.37 -4.95
CA LEU A 392 12.57 -0.46 -5.58
C LEU A 392 13.60 0.09 -4.57
N LEU A 393 13.18 0.47 -3.36
CA LEU A 393 14.13 0.88 -2.30
C LEU A 393 15.10 -0.25 -1.96
N ASN A 394 14.60 -1.46 -1.77
CA ASN A 394 15.44 -2.63 -1.51
C ASN A 394 16.40 -2.90 -2.68
N LEU A 395 15.91 -2.85 -3.92
CA LEU A 395 16.74 -3.02 -5.10
C LEU A 395 17.85 -1.96 -5.15
N LEU A 396 17.52 -0.68 -4.93
CA LEU A 396 18.51 0.39 -4.90
C LEU A 396 19.55 0.19 -3.79
N CYS A 397 19.11 -0.13 -2.57
CA CYS A 397 19.99 -0.26 -1.40
C CYS A 397 20.88 -1.51 -1.43
N TYR A 398 20.40 -2.63 -1.97
CA TYR A 398 21.07 -3.93 -1.88
C TYR A 398 21.65 -4.44 -3.19
N SER A 399 21.46 -3.73 -4.31
CA SER A 399 22.05 -4.11 -5.60
C SER A 399 23.56 -3.87 -5.70
N GLY A 400 24.15 -3.15 -4.76
CA GLY A 400 25.55 -2.73 -4.83
C GLY A 400 25.77 -1.52 -5.74
N LEU A 401 24.71 -0.74 -6.03
CA LEU A 401 24.88 0.60 -6.57
C LEU A 401 25.76 1.44 -5.62
N PRO A 402 26.74 2.19 -6.15
CA PRO A 402 27.66 2.94 -5.32
C PRO A 402 26.92 4.08 -4.61
N GLU A 403 27.46 4.53 -3.47
CA GLU A 403 26.96 5.70 -2.72
C GLU A 403 25.55 5.56 -2.13
N MET A 404 24.88 4.41 -2.21
CA MET A 404 23.55 4.23 -1.64
C MET A 404 23.57 4.14 -0.11
N GLU A 405 22.61 4.81 0.53
CA GLU A 405 22.31 4.66 1.95
C GLU A 405 21.28 3.54 2.16
N ILE A 406 21.53 2.66 3.12
CA ILE A 406 20.61 1.55 3.45
C ILE A 406 19.47 2.07 4.33
N LEU A 407 18.23 1.91 3.85
CA LEU A 407 17.01 2.38 4.50
C LEU A 407 16.23 1.21 5.13
N GLU A 408 16.69 0.71 6.27
CA GLU A 408 16.10 -0.49 6.90
C GLU A 408 14.75 -0.28 7.62
N SER A 409 14.29 0.96 7.85
CA SER A 409 13.22 1.24 8.83
C SER A 409 12.18 2.30 8.44
N HIS A 410 11.94 2.54 7.15
CA HIS A 410 10.97 3.56 6.74
C HIS A 410 9.65 2.93 6.33
N ALA A 411 8.62 3.10 7.15
CA ALA A 411 7.25 2.86 6.73
C ALA A 411 6.90 3.82 5.58
N VAL A 412 6.29 3.29 4.52
CA VAL A 412 5.78 4.09 3.41
C VAL A 412 4.31 4.37 3.65
N ASN A 413 3.89 5.61 3.43
CA ASN A 413 2.48 6.02 3.51
C ASN A 413 1.98 6.44 2.12
N TYR A 414 0.71 6.83 2.04
CA TYR A 414 0.13 7.35 0.81
C TYR A 414 0.98 8.48 0.21
N LEU A 415 1.16 8.51 -1.12
CA LEU A 415 2.07 9.42 -1.83
C LEU A 415 3.56 9.34 -1.42
N SER A 416 4.02 8.21 -0.86
CA SER A 416 5.47 7.94 -0.78
C SER A 416 6.06 7.92 -2.18
N HIS A 417 7.24 8.52 -2.34
CA HIS A 417 7.84 8.67 -3.67
C HIS A 417 9.36 8.65 -3.61
N ILE A 418 9.95 8.16 -4.71
CA ILE A 418 11.39 8.16 -4.98
C ILE A 418 11.59 9.07 -6.19
N VAL A 419 12.53 10.01 -6.10
CA VAL A 419 12.80 10.98 -7.18
C VAL A 419 14.25 10.85 -7.63
N PHE A 420 14.43 10.63 -8.92
CA PHE A 420 15.73 10.69 -9.59
C PHE A 420 15.85 12.09 -10.20
N LYS A 421 16.76 12.91 -9.69
CA LYS A 421 17.03 14.25 -10.22
C LYS A 421 18.29 14.22 -11.06
N LEU A 422 18.16 14.50 -12.35
CA LEU A 422 19.26 14.71 -13.27
C LEU A 422 19.70 16.18 -13.25
N TYR A 423 20.99 16.41 -13.04
CA TYR A 423 21.63 17.72 -13.12
C TYR A 423 22.65 17.73 -14.24
N GLU A 424 22.75 18.86 -14.93
CA GLU A 424 23.72 19.12 -15.98
C GLU A 424 24.58 20.33 -15.60
N ASP A 425 25.90 20.16 -15.64
CA ASP A 425 26.88 21.24 -15.44
C ASP A 425 27.35 21.80 -16.79
N PHE A 426 26.84 22.97 -17.15
CA PHE A 426 27.20 23.67 -18.40
C PHE A 426 28.63 24.22 -18.42
N SER A 427 29.35 24.21 -17.29
CA SER A 427 30.76 24.61 -17.25
C SER A 427 31.70 23.52 -17.79
N LEU A 428 31.24 22.28 -17.85
CA LEU A 428 31.99 21.13 -18.34
C LEU A 428 31.80 20.91 -19.85
N GLY A 429 32.79 20.29 -20.48
CA GLY A 429 32.72 19.95 -21.91
C GLY A 429 31.61 18.93 -22.20
N LYS A 430 31.10 18.91 -23.43
CA LYS A 430 29.93 18.05 -23.77
C LYS A 430 30.14 16.55 -23.50
N GLU A 431 31.37 16.09 -23.63
CA GLU A 431 31.81 14.71 -23.44
C GLU A 431 32.39 14.46 -22.03
N ASP A 432 32.31 15.42 -21.11
CA ASP A 432 32.86 15.25 -19.76
C ASP A 432 31.99 14.24 -18.97
N PRO A 433 32.57 13.16 -18.41
CA PRO A 433 31.81 12.15 -17.68
C PRO A 433 31.15 12.67 -16.39
N ASN A 434 31.55 13.86 -15.91
CA ASN A 434 30.95 14.51 -14.74
C ASN A 434 29.93 15.59 -15.11
N ARG A 435 29.70 15.84 -16.41
CA ARG A 435 28.71 16.82 -16.87
C ARG A 435 27.32 16.51 -16.36
N PHE A 436 26.96 15.23 -16.33
CA PHE A 436 25.67 14.76 -15.84
C PHE A 436 25.82 14.02 -14.52
N SER A 437 24.96 14.38 -13.58
CA SER A 437 24.89 13.71 -12.28
C SER A 437 23.45 13.47 -11.86
N VAL A 438 23.21 12.37 -11.17
CA VAL A 438 21.90 11.96 -10.68
C VAL A 438 21.94 11.86 -9.17
N GLU A 439 21.01 12.53 -8.51
CA GLU A 439 20.75 12.35 -7.09
C GLU A 439 19.41 11.65 -6.90
N ILE A 440 19.37 10.71 -5.95
CA ILE A 440 18.15 9.96 -5.66
C ILE A 440 17.64 10.41 -4.30
N PHE A 441 16.35 10.74 -4.25
CA PHE A 441 15.67 11.18 -3.05
C PHE A 441 14.51 10.25 -2.71
N PHE A 442 14.18 10.16 -1.42
CA PHE A 442 13.01 9.43 -0.93
C PHE A 442 12.19 10.30 0.02
N SER A 443 10.87 10.23 -0.13
CA SER A 443 9.89 10.72 0.84
C SER A 443 9.02 9.55 1.34
N PRO A 444 8.88 9.36 2.67
CA PRO A 444 7.95 8.40 3.28
C PRO A 444 6.46 8.73 3.09
N GLY A 445 6.13 9.76 2.31
CA GLY A 445 4.77 10.09 1.94
C GLY A 445 4.04 10.97 2.94
N ALA A 446 2.72 10.97 2.80
CA ALA A 446 1.77 11.70 3.64
C ALA A 446 1.91 11.27 5.10
N HIS A 447 2.12 12.25 5.98
CA HIS A 447 2.10 12.09 7.41
C HIS A 447 1.01 12.96 7.99
N ARG A 448 0.08 12.35 8.69
CA ARG A 448 -0.86 13.11 9.51
C ARG A 448 -0.18 13.27 10.87
N SER A 449 0.06 14.53 11.27
CA SER A 449 0.28 14.80 12.67
C SER A 449 -1.01 14.41 13.37
N THR A 450 -0.95 13.42 14.24
CA THR A 450 -2.04 13.03 15.14
C THR A 450 -2.47 14.16 16.09
N PHE A 451 -1.78 15.31 16.05
CA PHE A 451 -2.02 16.50 16.87
C PHE A 451 -2.50 17.73 16.07
N SER A 452 -2.59 17.67 14.74
CA SER A 452 -3.13 18.80 13.97
C SER A 452 -4.65 18.70 13.92
N ALA A 453 -5.34 19.77 14.34
CA ALA A 453 -6.78 19.92 14.19
C ALA A 453 -7.22 19.52 12.77
N LYS A 454 -8.38 18.87 12.64
CA LYS A 454 -9.05 18.63 11.35
C LYS A 454 -9.02 19.95 10.58
N THR A 455 -8.18 20.05 9.56
CA THR A 455 -8.22 21.21 8.66
C THR A 455 -9.41 21.01 7.74
N ASP A 456 -10.05 22.10 7.31
CA ASP A 456 -11.28 22.06 6.50
C ASP A 456 -11.18 21.19 5.22
N ASN A 457 -9.97 20.81 4.80
CA ASN A 457 -9.70 19.98 3.62
C ASN A 457 -9.19 18.56 3.91
N ASP A 458 -9.03 18.17 5.18
CA ASP A 458 -8.60 16.81 5.58
C ASP A 458 -7.30 16.31 4.89
N VAL A 459 -6.39 17.19 4.50
CA VAL A 459 -5.16 16.80 3.76
C VAL A 459 -3.96 16.71 4.69
N SER A 460 -3.25 15.57 4.64
CA SER A 460 -2.02 15.36 5.41
C SER A 460 -0.80 15.95 4.69
N PRO A 461 0.10 16.67 5.38
CA PRO A 461 1.36 17.11 4.80
C PRO A 461 2.23 15.91 4.37
N VAL A 462 3.00 16.07 3.30
CA VAL A 462 3.94 15.04 2.83
C VAL A 462 5.31 15.29 3.45
N TYR A 463 5.98 14.25 3.94
CA TYR A 463 7.34 14.40 4.47
C TYR A 463 8.30 14.96 3.40
N PRO A 464 9.24 15.84 3.77
CA PRO A 464 10.21 16.34 2.82
C PRO A 464 11.09 15.19 2.33
N MET A 465 11.45 15.27 1.05
CA MET A 465 12.41 14.37 0.43
C MET A 465 13.78 14.44 1.12
N ARG A 466 14.42 13.29 1.30
CA ARG A 466 15.80 13.19 1.77
C ARG A 466 16.66 12.45 0.74
N PRO A 467 17.91 12.87 0.51
CA PRO A 467 18.80 12.14 -0.37
C PRO A 467 19.06 10.75 0.19
N ILE A 468 19.06 9.74 -0.68
CA ILE A 468 19.41 8.35 -0.36
C ILE A 468 20.72 7.93 -1.04
N THR A 469 21.35 8.89 -1.74
CA THR A 469 22.70 8.83 -2.28
C THR A 469 23.62 9.72 -1.43
N ARG A 470 24.76 9.18 -0.98
CA ARG A 470 25.80 9.89 -0.23
C ARG A 470 26.54 10.94 -1.06
N SER A 471 26.61 10.73 -2.37
CA SER A 471 27.12 11.68 -3.34
C SER A 471 26.42 11.49 -4.70
N PRO A 472 26.40 12.52 -5.57
CA PRO A 472 25.79 12.41 -6.89
C PRO A 472 26.39 11.27 -7.73
N LEU A 473 25.53 10.61 -8.50
CA LEU A 473 25.86 9.47 -9.35
C LEU A 473 26.08 9.93 -10.80
N THR A 474 27.27 9.73 -11.36
CA THR A 474 27.49 9.93 -12.80
C THR A 474 26.82 8.82 -13.61
N PHE A 475 26.61 9.02 -14.92
CA PHE A 475 26.10 7.96 -15.79
C PHE A 475 26.98 6.70 -15.77
N GLN A 476 28.30 6.85 -15.64
CA GLN A 476 29.20 5.72 -15.48
C GLN A 476 28.92 4.90 -14.21
N LYS A 477 28.60 5.56 -13.09
CA LYS A 477 28.21 4.87 -11.85
C LYS A 477 26.87 4.13 -12.02
N LEU A 478 25.92 4.74 -12.75
CA LEU A 478 24.61 4.14 -13.02
C LEU A 478 24.66 2.97 -14.01
N GLU A 479 25.73 2.84 -14.82
CA GLU A 479 25.92 1.68 -15.72
C GLU A 479 25.89 0.33 -14.97
N ALA A 480 26.17 0.34 -13.65
CA ALA A 480 25.98 -0.82 -12.79
C ALA A 480 24.56 -1.42 -12.88
N ILE A 481 23.52 -0.62 -13.19
CA ILE A 481 22.15 -1.09 -13.45
C ILE A 481 22.11 -2.06 -14.65
N SER A 482 22.86 -1.76 -15.73
CA SER A 482 22.98 -2.65 -16.90
C SER A 482 23.67 -3.96 -16.54
N VAL A 483 24.65 -3.93 -15.64
CA VAL A 483 25.33 -5.12 -15.13
C VAL A 483 24.38 -5.99 -14.30
N LEU A 484 23.53 -5.38 -13.47
CA LEU A 484 22.51 -6.09 -12.69
C LEU A 484 21.56 -6.87 -13.60
N ARG A 485 21.08 -6.26 -14.69
CA ARG A 485 20.22 -6.92 -15.67
C ARG A 485 20.88 -8.15 -16.28
N LYS A 486 22.14 -8.04 -16.72
CA LYS A 486 22.91 -9.16 -17.30
C LYS A 486 23.06 -10.32 -16.30
N LYS A 487 23.37 -10.02 -15.04
CA LYS A 487 23.48 -11.04 -13.97
C LYS A 487 22.15 -11.73 -13.73
N PHE A 488 21.06 -10.97 -13.61
CA PHE A 488 19.73 -11.51 -13.37
C PHE A 488 19.26 -12.44 -14.50
N SER A 489 19.45 -12.06 -15.76
CA SER A 489 19.12 -12.90 -16.92
C SER A 489 19.95 -14.20 -16.94
N SER A 490 21.21 -14.15 -16.52
CA SER A 490 22.03 -15.37 -16.42
C SER A 490 21.52 -16.30 -15.33
N SER A 491 21.14 -15.80 -14.16
CA SER A 491 20.61 -16.64 -13.06
C SER A 491 19.27 -17.29 -13.38
N THR A 492 18.35 -16.58 -14.03
CA THR A 492 17.04 -17.14 -14.40
C THR A 492 17.12 -18.18 -15.51
N SER A 493 18.08 -18.04 -16.43
CA SER A 493 18.32 -19.05 -17.46
C SER A 493 18.80 -20.39 -16.90
N LEU A 494 19.59 -20.39 -15.81
CA LEU A 494 20.03 -21.60 -15.13
C LEU A 494 18.92 -22.28 -14.31
N SER A 495 18.00 -21.51 -13.71
CA SER A 495 16.88 -22.06 -12.94
C SER A 495 15.75 -22.63 -13.79
N SER A 496 15.63 -22.21 -15.06
CA SER A 496 14.63 -22.76 -16.00
C SER A 496 15.03 -24.07 -16.68
N SER A 497 16.25 -24.56 -16.43
CA SER A 497 16.83 -25.76 -17.07
C SER A 497 16.94 -27.00 -16.15
N THR A 498 16.30 -26.97 -14.99
CA THR A 498 16.18 -28.07 -14.02
C THR A 498 14.73 -28.26 -13.65
#